data_AF-G7VI87-F1
#
_entry.id   AF-G7VI87-F1
#
_cell.length_a   1.000
_cell.length_b   1.000
_cell.length_c   1.000
_cell.angle_alpha   90.00
_cell.angle_beta   90.00
_cell.angle_gamma   90.00
#
_symmetry.space_group_name_H-M   'P 1'
#
loop_
_entity.id
_entity.type
_entity.pdbx_description
1 polymer ?
#
loop_
_entity_poly.entity_id
_entity_poly.type
_entity_poly.pdbx_seq_one_letter_code
_entity_poly.pdbx_strand_id
1 'polypeptide(L)'
;MTVEVFTPRRVLPVMAPGLISLVLGGLGGVGIMWSWAGASFPLKLQIPQHYVLMVAGFFGALIGNELLNVLSLEWAGRQAGRPLLALYAALLWALVFTAIGGLLAAAALIYVAMLAVLALYSGEVYLKPSKVGFRPPVSNHLVVATLPVSALLFITAVFLGGSWGVAALFFPVGMIYAIMARDIALVTGVRPSRPYLGAAAYAALVVSFALWVFGHVRPAGVLLIVSGALSVMFSGVARYARRGRLFSYVKIWSAYLWLMAAGVLLVVGGPGLWWDVAVHAVALGFIFNIVFGVDVVLIDMLMTQTQQRVVVKVGRGGGAPVLELATYILLNAGLAARALYALSAAGALALLSGPLVGIAVVAFLLYTQRRLMKLSA
;
A
#
# COMPACT_ATOMS: atom_id res chain seq x y z
N MET A 1 27.05 20.06 10.65
CA MET A 1 26.19 18.86 10.69
C MET A 1 26.67 17.91 9.62
N THR A 2 27.07 16.70 9.99
CA THR A 2 27.35 15.63 9.01
C THR A 2 26.03 15.13 8.44
N VAL A 3 25.86 15.21 7.12
CA VAL A 3 24.68 14.68 6.43
C VAL A 3 24.84 13.16 6.37
N GLU A 4 23.96 12.41 7.04
CA GLU A 4 23.95 10.95 6.89
C GLU A 4 23.51 10.62 5.45
N VAL A 5 24.28 9.76 4.78
CA VAL A 5 23.93 9.26 3.45
C VAL A 5 23.01 8.05 3.60
N PHE A 6 22.02 7.93 2.72
CA PHE A 6 21.16 6.75 2.69
C PHE A 6 22.00 5.48 2.59
N THR A 7 21.78 4.54 3.49
CA THR A 7 22.45 3.23 3.48
C THR A 7 21.45 2.15 3.06
N PRO A 8 21.40 1.72 1.78
CA PRO A 8 20.41 0.75 1.30
C PRO A 8 20.42 -0.57 2.06
N ARG A 9 21.59 -1.00 2.56
CA ARG A 9 21.72 -2.23 3.35
C ARG A 9 20.89 -2.22 4.64
N ARG A 10 20.54 -1.05 5.19
CA ARG A 10 19.70 -0.94 6.40
C ARG A 10 18.22 -1.29 6.16
N VAL A 11 17.79 -1.33 4.89
CA VAL A 11 16.42 -1.73 4.49
C VAL A 11 16.25 -3.25 4.49
N LEU A 12 17.33 -4.00 4.30
CA LEU A 12 17.30 -5.45 4.10
C LEU A 12 16.72 -6.25 5.27
N PRO A 13 17.06 -5.98 6.55
CA PRO A 13 16.56 -6.76 7.68
C PRO A 13 15.02 -6.72 7.81
N VAL A 14 14.42 -5.59 7.43
CA VAL A 14 12.96 -5.40 7.46
C VAL A 14 12.33 -5.92 6.16
N MET A 15 12.95 -5.70 4.99
CA MET A 15 12.39 -6.19 3.72
C MET A 15 12.46 -7.71 3.56
N ALA A 16 13.48 -8.39 4.11
CA ALA A 16 13.62 -9.84 3.99
C ALA A 16 12.38 -10.62 4.47
N PRO A 17 11.88 -10.43 5.72
CA PRO A 17 10.63 -11.08 6.14
C PRO A 17 9.43 -10.59 5.33
N GLY A 18 9.43 -9.35 4.85
CA GLY A 18 8.40 -8.83 3.95
C GLY A 18 8.30 -9.58 2.62
N LEU A 19 9.44 -9.84 1.96
CA LEU A 19 9.49 -10.59 0.71
C LEU A 19 9.09 -12.06 0.91
N ILE A 20 9.49 -12.67 2.03
CA ILE A 20 9.04 -14.01 2.40
C ILE A 20 7.51 -14.02 2.60
N SER A 21 6.99 -13.01 3.30
CA SER A 21 5.55 -12.85 3.49
C SER A 21 4.80 -12.67 2.16
N LEU A 22 5.38 -11.93 1.21
CA LEU A 22 4.82 -11.79 -0.13
C LEU A 22 4.79 -13.12 -0.87
N VAL A 23 5.86 -13.89 -0.84
CA VAL A 23 5.93 -15.18 -1.54
C VAL A 23 4.94 -16.16 -0.92
N LEU A 24 4.97 -16.34 0.41
CA LEU A 24 4.11 -17.29 1.10
C LEU A 24 2.64 -16.85 1.09
N GLY A 25 2.38 -15.60 1.44
CA GLY A 25 1.05 -15.00 1.42
C GLY A 25 0.49 -14.93 0.00
N GLY A 26 1.29 -14.49 -0.97
CA GLY A 26 0.88 -14.36 -2.37
C GLY A 26 0.56 -15.73 -3.00
N LEU A 27 1.47 -16.70 -2.90
CA LEU A 27 1.22 -18.06 -3.37
C LEU A 27 0.06 -18.73 -2.62
N GLY A 28 -0.10 -18.46 -1.32
CA GLY A 28 -1.25 -18.93 -0.57
C GLY A 28 -2.56 -18.31 -1.06
N GLY A 29 -2.56 -17.04 -1.43
CA GLY A 29 -3.71 -16.37 -2.05
C GLY A 29 -4.07 -16.95 -3.42
N VAL A 30 -3.07 -17.30 -4.23
CA VAL A 30 -3.26 -18.05 -5.48
C VAL A 30 -3.90 -19.40 -5.19
N GLY A 31 -3.37 -20.16 -4.22
CA GLY A 31 -3.91 -21.46 -3.83
C GLY A 31 -5.36 -21.39 -3.33
N ILE A 32 -5.70 -20.39 -2.51
CA ILE A 32 -7.07 -20.14 -2.05
C ILE A 32 -7.99 -19.87 -3.26
N MET A 33 -7.60 -18.97 -4.15
CA MET A 33 -8.38 -18.62 -5.35
C MET A 33 -8.60 -19.82 -6.26
N TRP A 34 -7.55 -20.63 -6.47
CA TRP A 34 -7.61 -21.84 -7.29
C TRP A 34 -8.50 -22.90 -6.65
N SER A 35 -8.49 -23.02 -5.32
CA SER A 35 -9.36 -23.95 -4.60
C SER A 35 -10.84 -23.63 -4.80
N TRP A 36 -11.20 -22.34 -4.86
CA TRP A 36 -12.56 -21.91 -5.18
C TRP A 36 -12.98 -22.29 -6.60
N ALA A 37 -12.01 -22.42 -7.52
CA ALA A 37 -12.21 -22.86 -8.89
C ALA A 37 -12.15 -24.39 -9.06
N GLY A 38 -12.01 -25.15 -7.97
CA GLY A 38 -11.87 -26.62 -7.99
C GLY A 38 -10.48 -27.13 -8.34
N ALA A 39 -9.46 -26.27 -8.39
CA ALA A 39 -8.08 -26.64 -8.65
C ALA A 39 -7.27 -26.77 -7.35
N SER A 40 -6.32 -27.72 -7.32
CA SER A 40 -5.43 -27.91 -6.18
C SER A 40 -4.16 -27.07 -6.31
N PHE A 41 -3.62 -26.64 -5.17
CA PHE A 41 -2.31 -25.98 -5.09
C PHE A 41 -1.52 -26.56 -3.90
N PRO A 42 -0.19 -26.76 -4.00
CA PRO A 42 0.59 -27.41 -2.96
C PRO A 42 0.60 -26.64 -1.62
N LEU A 43 0.57 -25.30 -1.68
CA LEU A 43 0.54 -24.46 -0.49
C LEU A 43 -0.90 -24.22 -0.03
N LYS A 44 -1.26 -24.79 1.13
CA LYS A 44 -2.59 -24.66 1.73
C LYS A 44 -2.57 -23.70 2.91
N LEU A 45 -2.72 -22.41 2.64
CA LEU A 45 -2.95 -21.41 3.68
C LEU A 45 -4.45 -21.21 3.91
N GLN A 46 -4.83 -20.96 5.16
CA GLN A 46 -6.15 -20.44 5.48
C GLN A 46 -6.24 -18.95 5.12
N ILE A 47 -7.46 -18.46 4.85
CA ILE A 47 -7.71 -17.04 4.55
C ILE A 47 -7.08 -16.09 5.61
N PRO A 48 -7.24 -16.33 6.93
CA PRO A 48 -6.56 -15.54 7.95
C PRO A 48 -5.04 -15.47 7.81
N GLN A 49 -4.38 -16.60 7.50
CA GLN A 49 -2.93 -16.65 7.35
C GLN A 49 -2.48 -15.84 6.13
N HIS A 50 -3.22 -15.93 5.02
CA HIS A 50 -3.01 -15.10 3.84
C HIS A 50 -3.11 -13.61 4.19
N TYR A 51 -4.16 -13.20 4.91
CA TYR A 51 -4.33 -11.80 5.33
C TYR A 51 -3.17 -11.32 6.18
N VAL A 52 -2.78 -12.08 7.20
CA VAL A 52 -1.69 -11.69 8.10
C VAL A 52 -0.38 -11.55 7.33
N LEU A 53 -0.04 -12.52 6.48
CA LEU A 53 1.19 -12.47 5.69
C LEU A 53 1.17 -11.31 4.69
N MET A 54 0.08 -11.07 3.99
CA MET A 54 0.02 -10.00 2.99
C MET A 54 -0.04 -8.59 3.63
N VAL A 55 -0.91 -8.42 4.62
CA VAL A 55 -1.18 -7.11 5.23
C VAL A 55 -0.14 -6.77 6.29
N ALA A 56 -0.04 -7.59 7.33
CA ALA A 56 0.86 -7.30 8.44
C ALA A 56 2.32 -7.64 8.12
N GLY A 57 2.57 -8.71 7.35
CA GLY A 57 3.91 -9.12 6.94
C GLY A 57 4.47 -8.25 5.80
N PHE A 58 3.92 -8.41 4.59
CA PHE A 58 4.45 -7.76 3.40
C PHE A 58 4.23 -6.24 3.40
N PHE A 59 3.00 -5.76 3.52
CA PHE A 59 2.78 -4.30 3.56
C PHE A 59 3.38 -3.67 4.82
N GLY A 60 3.35 -4.36 5.97
CA GLY A 60 4.06 -3.93 7.18
C GLY A 60 5.56 -3.74 6.99
N ALA A 61 6.22 -4.64 6.27
CA ALA A 61 7.64 -4.48 5.93
C ALA A 61 7.88 -3.35 4.91
N LEU A 62 7.05 -3.26 3.87
CA LEU A 62 7.18 -2.25 2.82
C LEU A 62 7.02 -0.83 3.41
N ILE A 63 5.92 -0.61 4.12
CA ILE A 63 5.61 0.68 4.76
C ILE A 63 6.54 0.96 5.94
N GLY A 64 6.87 -0.06 6.73
CA GLY A 64 7.81 0.09 7.84
C GLY A 64 9.17 0.57 7.34
N ASN A 65 9.65 0.09 6.20
CA ASN A 65 10.87 0.61 5.60
C ASN A 65 10.74 2.04 5.10
N GLU A 66 9.61 2.39 4.50
CA GLU A 66 9.34 3.75 4.06
C GLU A 66 9.40 4.72 5.25
N LEU A 67 8.73 4.39 6.36
CA LEU A 67 8.73 5.21 7.58
C LEU A 67 10.05 5.20 8.35
N LEU A 68 10.74 4.07 8.47
CA LEU A 68 11.95 3.99 9.29
C LEU A 68 13.20 4.42 8.53
N ASN A 69 13.19 4.36 7.20
CA ASN A 69 14.38 4.64 6.39
C ASN A 69 14.19 5.82 5.46
N VAL A 70 13.26 5.74 4.50
CA VAL A 70 13.16 6.70 3.39
C VAL A 70 12.64 8.05 3.87
N LEU A 71 11.42 8.08 4.41
CA LEU A 71 10.79 9.31 4.92
C LEU A 71 11.57 9.88 6.11
N SER A 72 12.16 9.03 6.95
CA SER A 72 12.98 9.49 8.06
C SER A 72 14.21 10.23 7.56
N LEU A 73 14.91 9.69 6.56
CA LEU A 73 16.09 10.35 6.01
C LEU A 73 15.72 11.68 5.35
N GLU A 74 14.60 11.70 4.64
CA GLU A 74 14.11 12.92 3.99
C GLU A 74 13.77 14.00 5.02
N TRP A 75 12.98 13.65 6.05
CA TRP A 75 12.45 14.58 7.03
C TRP A 75 13.47 14.97 8.10
N ALA A 76 14.10 13.98 8.76
CA ALA A 76 15.00 14.17 9.90
C ALA A 76 16.48 14.15 9.54
N GLY A 77 16.82 13.87 8.27
CA GLY A 77 18.21 13.83 7.80
C GLY A 77 18.99 12.59 8.22
N ARG A 78 18.31 11.59 8.78
CA ARG A 78 18.89 10.32 9.22
C ARG A 78 17.90 9.18 9.11
N GLN A 79 18.38 7.96 8.94
CA GLN A 79 17.54 6.76 9.06
C GLN A 79 17.24 6.47 10.54
N ALA A 80 16.26 5.63 10.83
CA ALA A 80 16.03 5.10 12.17
C ALA A 80 17.28 4.44 12.76
N GLY A 81 17.42 4.54 14.08
CA GLY A 81 18.53 3.92 14.80
C GLY A 81 18.52 2.40 14.63
N ARG A 82 19.72 1.79 14.61
CA ARG A 82 19.89 0.33 14.45
C ARG A 82 19.07 -0.51 15.45
N PRO A 83 18.95 -0.14 16.75
CA PRO A 83 18.15 -0.93 17.69
C PRO A 83 16.66 -0.97 17.31
N LEU A 84 16.10 0.16 16.85
CA LEU A 84 14.70 0.23 16.43
C LEU A 84 14.44 -0.60 15.16
N LEU A 85 15.35 -0.52 14.18
CA LEU A 85 15.27 -1.35 12.97
C LEU A 85 15.36 -2.83 13.30
N ALA A 86 16.25 -3.22 14.22
CA ALA A 86 16.40 -4.61 14.67
C ALA A 86 15.15 -5.10 15.40
N LEU A 87 14.58 -4.29 16.30
CA LEU A 87 13.33 -4.60 16.99
C LEU A 87 12.18 -4.80 16.00
N TYR A 88 12.00 -3.87 15.07
CA TYR A 88 10.93 -3.95 14.08
C TYR A 88 11.09 -5.16 13.16
N ALA A 89 12.32 -5.46 12.72
CA ALA A 89 12.62 -6.67 11.96
C ALA A 89 12.34 -7.95 12.76
N ALA A 90 12.69 -8.00 14.04
CA ALA A 90 12.40 -9.14 14.90
C ALA A 90 10.89 -9.39 15.06
N LEU A 91 10.10 -8.32 15.24
CA LEU A 91 8.64 -8.40 15.26
C LEU A 91 8.07 -8.93 13.94
N LEU A 92 8.56 -8.46 12.80
CA LEU A 92 8.15 -8.98 11.49
C LEU A 92 8.46 -10.47 11.32
N TRP A 93 9.66 -10.92 11.71
CA TRP A 93 10.00 -12.34 11.67
C TRP A 93 9.10 -13.17 12.59
N ALA A 94 8.87 -12.69 13.82
CA ALA A 94 7.95 -13.35 14.75
C ALA A 94 6.52 -13.44 14.18
N LEU A 95 6.05 -12.39 13.49
CA LEU A 95 4.76 -12.39 12.82
C LEU A 95 4.70 -13.45 11.71
N VAL A 96 5.74 -13.55 10.89
CA VAL A 96 5.81 -14.57 9.82
C VAL A 96 5.79 -15.97 10.40
N PHE A 97 6.62 -16.26 11.40
CA PHE A 97 6.67 -17.58 12.02
C PHE A 97 5.36 -17.97 12.70
N THR A 98 4.76 -17.04 13.44
CA THR A 98 3.46 -17.29 14.11
C THR A 98 2.33 -17.47 13.09
N ALA A 99 2.31 -16.70 12.00
CA ALA A 99 1.31 -16.85 10.93
C ALA A 99 1.41 -18.20 10.23
N ILE A 100 2.63 -18.64 9.86
CA ILE A 100 2.87 -19.94 9.24
C ILE A 100 2.50 -21.08 10.20
N GLY A 101 2.85 -20.94 11.49
CA GLY A 101 2.50 -21.90 12.53
C GLY A 101 1.02 -21.92 12.93
N GLY A 102 0.17 -21.06 12.33
CA GLY A 102 -1.26 -20.99 12.64
C GLY A 102 -1.59 -20.31 13.97
N LEU A 103 -0.62 -19.69 14.63
CA LEU A 103 -0.77 -18.98 15.91
C LEU A 103 -1.29 -17.55 15.70
N LEU A 104 -2.50 -17.45 15.15
CA LEU A 104 -3.08 -16.19 14.69
C LEU A 104 -3.29 -15.14 15.80
N ALA A 105 -3.61 -15.58 17.03
CA ALA A 105 -3.73 -14.67 18.17
C ALA A 105 -2.38 -14.01 18.53
N ALA A 106 -1.29 -14.78 18.50
CA ALA A 106 0.06 -14.25 18.71
C ALA A 106 0.44 -13.28 17.57
N ALA A 107 0.14 -13.63 16.32
CA ALA A 107 0.38 -12.76 15.17
C ALA A 107 -0.39 -11.43 15.27
N ALA A 108 -1.62 -11.45 15.79
CA ALA A 108 -2.43 -10.24 16.03
C ALA A 108 -1.79 -9.32 17.08
N LEU A 109 -1.28 -9.87 18.19
CA LEU A 109 -0.57 -9.09 19.22
C LEU A 109 0.73 -8.48 18.65
N ILE A 110 1.48 -9.25 17.87
CA ILE A 110 2.71 -8.78 17.22
C ILE A 110 2.39 -7.65 16.24
N TYR A 111 1.31 -7.76 15.46
CA TYR A 111 0.87 -6.70 14.56
C TYR A 111 0.56 -5.39 15.30
N VAL A 112 -0.16 -5.45 16.43
CA VAL A 112 -0.41 -4.27 17.26
C VAL A 112 0.89 -3.68 17.81
N ALA A 113 1.82 -4.53 18.27
CA ALA A 113 3.14 -4.08 18.75
C ALA A 113 3.94 -3.39 17.63
N MET A 114 3.90 -3.89 16.40
CA MET A 114 4.50 -3.24 15.24
C MET A 114 3.93 -1.84 14.99
N LEU A 115 2.60 -1.70 15.02
CA LEU A 115 1.94 -0.39 14.87
C LEU A 115 2.32 0.57 15.99
N ALA A 116 2.41 0.08 17.24
CA ALA A 116 2.82 0.89 18.38
C ALA A 116 4.27 1.40 18.24
N VAL A 117 5.20 0.53 17.85
CA VAL A 117 6.61 0.90 17.58
C VAL A 117 6.68 1.98 16.50
N LEU A 118 5.95 1.81 15.40
CA LEU A 118 5.89 2.81 14.34
C LEU A 118 5.24 4.11 14.83
N ALA A 119 4.18 4.05 15.64
CA ALA A 119 3.46 5.22 16.14
C ALA A 119 4.35 6.08 17.04
N LEU A 120 5.05 5.46 17.98
CA LEU A 120 5.98 6.13 18.89
C LEU A 120 7.08 6.84 18.10
N TYR A 121 7.74 6.11 17.20
CA TYR A 121 8.79 6.68 16.36
C TYR A 121 8.28 7.82 15.47
N SER A 122 7.14 7.60 14.81
CA SER A 122 6.56 8.57 13.88
C SER A 122 6.14 9.86 14.59
N GLY A 123 5.59 9.75 15.80
CA GLY A 123 5.25 10.91 16.62
C GLY A 123 6.48 11.74 16.99
N GLU A 124 7.59 11.10 17.33
CA GLU A 124 8.83 11.80 17.68
C GLU A 124 9.55 12.43 16.49
N VAL A 125 9.39 11.86 15.29
CA VAL A 125 10.14 12.28 14.10
C VAL A 125 9.33 13.23 13.23
N TYR A 126 8.12 12.85 12.85
CA TYR A 126 7.35 13.55 11.81
C TYR A 126 6.54 14.75 12.33
N LEU A 127 6.32 14.84 13.65
CA LEU A 127 5.70 16.01 14.28
C LEU A 127 6.74 17.06 14.73
N LYS A 128 8.03 16.77 14.64
CA LYS A 128 9.09 17.76 14.87
C LYS A 128 9.41 18.52 13.57
N PRO A 129 9.94 19.75 13.66
CA PRO A 129 10.45 20.45 12.48
C PRO A 129 11.45 19.58 11.71
N SER A 130 11.40 19.64 10.38
CA SER A 130 12.35 18.93 9.51
C SER A 130 13.79 19.39 9.74
N LYS A 131 14.76 18.66 9.19
CA LYS A 131 16.19 19.00 9.25
C LYS A 131 16.54 20.40 8.73
N VAL A 132 15.70 20.95 7.85
CA VAL A 132 15.85 22.30 7.27
C VAL A 132 14.90 23.33 7.92
N GLY A 133 14.21 22.97 9.01
CA GLY A 133 13.39 23.87 9.81
C GLY A 133 11.92 24.01 9.37
N PHE A 134 11.47 23.31 8.31
CA PHE A 134 10.06 23.33 7.94
C PHE A 134 9.18 22.68 9.02
N ARG A 135 8.05 23.33 9.32
CA ARG A 135 7.01 22.77 10.19
C ARG A 135 6.35 21.55 9.54
N PRO A 136 5.87 20.57 10.33
CA PRO A 136 5.15 19.41 9.81
C PRO A 136 3.96 19.83 8.93
N PRO A 137 3.88 19.37 7.67
CA PRO A 137 2.69 19.55 6.85
C PRO A 137 1.55 18.63 7.31
N VAL A 138 0.33 18.89 6.83
CA VAL A 138 -0.86 18.06 7.10
C VAL A 138 -0.61 16.59 6.81
N SER A 139 0.15 16.26 5.76
CA SER A 139 0.46 14.87 5.42
C SER A 139 1.27 14.14 6.50
N ASN A 140 2.17 14.82 7.21
CA ASN A 140 2.89 14.21 8.35
C ASN A 140 1.92 13.91 9.50
N HIS A 141 0.95 14.79 9.75
CA HIS A 141 -0.10 14.52 10.71
C HIS A 141 -0.96 13.32 10.30
N LEU A 142 -1.26 13.15 9.01
CA LEU A 142 -1.98 11.98 8.50
C LEU A 142 -1.17 10.68 8.67
N VAL A 143 0.14 10.70 8.36
CA VAL A 143 1.05 9.56 8.59
C VAL A 143 1.02 9.15 10.06
N VAL A 144 1.20 10.12 10.97
CA VAL A 144 1.22 9.85 12.41
C VAL A 144 -0.14 9.41 12.93
N ALA A 145 -1.25 10.00 12.46
CA ALA A 145 -2.60 9.64 12.88
C ALA A 145 -3.06 8.27 12.36
N THR A 146 -2.57 7.82 11.21
CA THR A 146 -2.93 6.53 10.63
C THR A 146 -2.58 5.37 11.56
N LEU A 147 -1.42 5.44 12.24
CA LEU A 147 -0.91 4.36 13.08
C LEU A 147 -1.81 4.06 14.30
N PRO A 148 -2.14 5.03 15.19
CA PRO A 148 -3.05 4.79 16.30
C PRO A 148 -4.49 4.52 15.84
N VAL A 149 -4.96 5.13 14.74
CA VAL A 149 -6.29 4.79 14.19
C VAL A 149 -6.33 3.34 13.72
N SER A 150 -5.28 2.85 13.07
CA SER A 150 -5.18 1.45 12.64
C SER A 150 -5.13 0.50 13.83
N ALA A 151 -4.33 0.82 14.85
CA ALA A 151 -4.25 0.02 16.06
C ALA A 151 -5.60 -0.02 16.79
N LEU A 152 -6.27 1.13 16.95
CA LEU A 152 -7.57 1.23 17.60
C LEU A 152 -8.64 0.46 16.82
N LEU A 153 -8.70 0.62 15.50
CA LEU A 153 -9.66 -0.10 14.65
C LEU A 153 -9.44 -1.62 14.73
N PHE A 154 -8.19 -2.07 14.72
CA PHE A 154 -7.87 -3.48 14.84
C PHE A 154 -8.21 -4.05 16.22
N ILE A 155 -7.81 -3.35 17.30
CA ILE A 155 -8.11 -3.73 18.68
C ILE A 155 -9.64 -3.82 18.88
N THR A 156 -10.37 -2.79 18.48
CA THR A 156 -11.84 -2.78 18.60
C THR A 156 -12.48 -3.89 17.77
N ALA A 157 -11.97 -4.20 16.56
CA ALA A 157 -12.44 -5.36 15.80
C ALA A 157 -12.23 -6.68 16.57
N VAL A 158 -11.07 -6.88 17.19
CA VAL A 158 -10.78 -8.09 17.97
C VAL A 158 -11.71 -8.23 19.19
N PHE A 159 -11.93 -7.15 19.94
CA PHE A 159 -12.73 -7.21 21.18
C PHE A 159 -14.24 -7.11 20.96
N LEU A 160 -14.70 -6.46 19.90
CA LEU A 160 -16.13 -6.22 19.63
C LEU A 160 -16.68 -7.11 18.50
N GLY A 161 -15.91 -8.10 18.03
CA GLY A 161 -16.38 -9.08 17.03
C GLY A 161 -16.44 -8.55 15.59
N GLY A 162 -15.60 -7.58 15.23
CA GLY A 162 -15.47 -7.05 13.87
C GLY A 162 -14.53 -7.89 12.99
N SER A 163 -14.53 -7.60 11.68
CA SER A 163 -13.61 -8.22 10.73
C SER A 163 -12.19 -7.69 10.89
N TRP A 164 -11.39 -8.41 11.70
CA TRP A 164 -9.97 -8.15 11.91
C TRP A 164 -9.13 -8.04 10.62
N GLY A 165 -9.44 -8.81 9.57
CA GLY A 165 -8.74 -8.72 8.27
C GLY A 165 -8.97 -7.39 7.56
N VAL A 166 -10.21 -6.89 7.55
CA VAL A 166 -10.54 -5.55 7.02
C VAL A 166 -9.95 -4.46 7.90
N ALA A 167 -10.00 -4.64 9.23
CA ALA A 167 -9.41 -3.68 10.17
C ALA A 167 -7.89 -3.55 9.96
N ALA A 168 -7.19 -4.67 9.76
CA ALA A 168 -5.77 -4.67 9.46
C ALA A 168 -5.46 -3.97 8.12
N LEU A 169 -6.31 -4.15 7.10
CA LEU A 169 -6.14 -3.54 5.78
C LEU A 169 -6.19 -2.00 5.83
N PHE A 170 -6.81 -1.39 6.84
CA PHE A 170 -6.83 0.06 6.97
C PHE A 170 -5.42 0.65 7.09
N PHE A 171 -4.49 -0.01 7.79
CA PHE A 171 -3.13 0.49 7.97
C PHE A 171 -2.42 0.79 6.64
N PRO A 172 -2.26 -0.18 5.71
CA PRO A 172 -1.61 0.13 4.46
C PRO A 172 -2.40 1.10 3.59
N VAL A 173 -3.73 1.04 3.62
CA VAL A 173 -4.59 1.93 2.83
C VAL A 173 -4.47 3.39 3.30
N GLY A 174 -4.61 3.63 4.60
CA GLY A 174 -4.47 4.95 5.20
C GLY A 174 -3.06 5.50 5.07
N MET A 175 -2.03 4.65 5.21
CA MET A 175 -0.65 5.11 5.16
C MET A 175 -0.23 5.47 3.73
N ILE A 176 -0.58 4.62 2.75
CA ILE A 176 -0.33 4.90 1.34
C ILE A 176 -1.10 6.15 0.90
N TYR A 177 -2.32 6.35 1.40
CA TYR A 177 -3.04 7.61 1.20
C TYR A 177 -2.28 8.80 1.79
N ALA A 178 -1.78 8.72 3.03
CA ALA A 178 -1.07 9.81 3.68
C ALA A 178 0.25 10.18 2.97
N ILE A 179 1.02 9.17 2.56
CA ILE A 179 2.26 9.32 1.76
C ILE A 179 1.92 9.93 0.40
N MET A 180 0.91 9.41 -0.30
CA MET A 180 0.47 9.97 -1.57
C MET A 180 0.05 11.44 -1.41
N ALA A 181 -0.69 11.80 -0.36
CA ALA A 181 -1.11 13.17 -0.13
C ALA A 181 0.06 14.14 0.07
N ARG A 182 1.19 13.65 0.57
CA ARG A 182 2.47 14.37 0.66
C ARG A 182 3.11 14.56 -0.72
N ASP A 183 3.25 13.46 -1.46
CA ASP A 183 4.12 13.39 -2.63
C ASP A 183 3.38 13.71 -3.94
N ILE A 184 2.06 13.84 -3.91
CA ILE A 184 1.23 14.12 -5.09
C ILE A 184 1.67 15.40 -5.82
N ALA A 185 2.15 16.41 -5.08
CA ALA A 185 2.64 17.65 -5.67
C ALA A 185 3.96 17.44 -6.44
N LEU A 186 4.80 16.50 -5.99
CA LEU A 186 6.05 16.14 -6.66
C LEU A 186 5.76 15.39 -7.96
N VAL A 187 4.76 14.50 -7.95
CA VAL A 187 4.35 13.74 -9.13
C VAL A 187 3.58 14.60 -10.13
N THR A 188 2.67 15.45 -9.66
CA THR A 188 1.82 16.31 -10.51
C THR A 188 2.49 17.61 -10.95
N GLY A 189 3.54 18.05 -10.24
CA GLY A 189 4.11 19.39 -10.39
C GLY A 189 3.12 20.51 -10.02
N VAL A 190 1.97 20.18 -9.44
CA VAL A 190 0.90 21.12 -9.10
C VAL A 190 0.62 21.02 -7.61
N ARG A 191 0.59 22.18 -6.94
CA ARG A 191 0.19 22.22 -5.53
C ARG A 191 -1.30 21.85 -5.40
N PRO A 192 -1.66 20.93 -4.49
CA PRO A 192 -3.05 20.69 -4.12
C PRO A 192 -3.69 22.02 -3.71
N SER A 193 -4.83 22.38 -4.33
CA SER A 193 -5.46 23.69 -4.10
C SER A 193 -6.38 23.73 -2.88
N ARG A 194 -6.67 22.58 -2.28
CA ARG A 194 -7.70 22.42 -1.23
C ARG A 194 -7.31 21.31 -0.24
N PRO A 195 -6.38 21.56 0.70
CA PRO A 195 -5.90 20.54 1.64
C PRO A 195 -7.00 19.95 2.52
N TYR A 196 -8.06 20.73 2.81
CA TYR A 196 -9.24 20.26 3.54
C TYR A 196 -9.97 19.11 2.83
N LEU A 197 -9.96 19.07 1.49
CA LEU A 197 -10.55 17.94 0.74
C LEU A 197 -9.73 16.66 0.96
N GLY A 198 -8.40 16.78 1.06
CA GLY A 198 -7.52 15.66 1.37
C GLY A 198 -7.77 15.12 2.78
N ALA A 199 -7.98 16.01 3.76
CA ALA A 199 -8.35 15.61 5.12
C ALA A 199 -9.75 14.98 5.18
N ALA A 200 -10.73 15.55 4.47
CA ALA A 200 -12.09 15.00 4.38
C ALA A 200 -12.11 13.62 3.70
N ALA A 201 -11.34 13.42 2.63
CA ALA A 201 -11.18 12.13 1.98
C ALA A 201 -10.59 11.08 2.94
N TYR A 202 -9.58 11.45 3.73
CA TYR A 202 -9.01 10.57 4.75
C TYR A 202 -10.03 10.25 5.86
N ALA A 203 -10.77 11.24 6.35
CA ALA A 203 -11.82 11.02 7.34
C ALA A 203 -12.92 10.08 6.82
N ALA A 204 -13.37 10.28 5.57
CA ALA A 204 -14.31 9.38 4.91
C ALA A 204 -13.75 7.95 4.79
N LEU A 205 -12.44 7.81 4.52
CA LEU A 205 -11.76 6.51 4.46
C LEU A 205 -11.74 5.81 5.83
N VAL A 206 -11.42 6.54 6.90
CA VAL A 206 -11.45 6.02 8.29
C VAL A 206 -12.86 5.53 8.65
N VAL A 207 -13.87 6.38 8.44
CA VAL A 207 -15.26 6.02 8.78
C VAL A 207 -15.76 4.88 7.89
N SER A 208 -15.40 4.86 6.61
CA SER A 208 -15.68 3.74 5.70
C SER A 208 -15.16 2.43 6.27
N PHE A 209 -13.89 2.38 6.67
CA PHE A 209 -13.29 1.16 7.22
C PHE A 209 -13.90 0.77 8.57
N ALA A 210 -14.19 1.73 9.45
CA ALA A 210 -14.90 1.46 10.71
C ALA A 210 -16.26 0.80 10.46
N LEU A 211 -17.07 1.35 9.54
CA LEU A 211 -18.35 0.76 9.16
C LEU A 211 -18.18 -0.62 8.50
N TRP A 212 -17.18 -0.77 7.63
CA TRP A 212 -16.92 -2.02 6.92
C TRP A 212 -16.53 -3.15 7.89
N VAL A 213 -15.67 -2.86 8.86
CA VAL A 213 -15.23 -3.79 9.90
C VAL A 213 -16.40 -4.37 10.69
N PHE A 214 -17.40 -3.56 11.00
CA PHE A 214 -18.59 -3.96 11.77
C PHE A 214 -19.81 -4.33 10.91
N GLY A 215 -19.59 -4.64 9.63
CA GLY A 215 -20.63 -5.21 8.77
C GLY A 215 -21.62 -4.20 8.18
N HIS A 216 -21.40 -2.89 8.35
CA HIS A 216 -22.19 -1.84 7.69
C HIS A 216 -21.68 -1.60 6.26
N VAL A 217 -21.84 -2.62 5.40
CA VAL A 217 -21.17 -2.72 4.09
C VAL A 217 -21.59 -1.62 3.10
N ARG A 218 -22.90 -1.37 2.95
CA ARG A 218 -23.38 -0.35 1.98
C ARG A 218 -22.96 1.08 2.37
N PRO A 219 -23.17 1.55 3.61
CA PRO A 219 -22.65 2.85 4.04
C PRO A 219 -21.13 2.98 3.89
N ALA A 220 -20.38 1.92 4.22
CA ALA A 220 -18.94 1.89 3.98
C ALA A 220 -18.62 2.09 2.50
N GLY A 221 -19.28 1.35 1.60
CA GLY A 221 -19.08 1.50 0.16
C GLY A 221 -19.34 2.92 -0.36
N VAL A 222 -20.40 3.58 0.11
CA VAL A 222 -20.69 4.98 -0.22
C VAL A 222 -19.56 5.90 0.25
N LEU A 223 -19.08 5.75 1.48
CA LEU A 223 -17.99 6.56 2.00
C LEU A 223 -16.67 6.29 1.28
N LEU A 224 -16.43 5.07 0.81
CA LEU A 224 -15.25 4.74 -0.01
C LEU A 224 -15.30 5.45 -1.38
N ILE A 225 -16.49 5.50 -2.01
CA ILE A 225 -16.70 6.28 -3.24
C ILE A 225 -16.44 7.77 -2.99
N VAL A 226 -17.02 8.32 -1.91
CA VAL A 226 -16.82 9.73 -1.52
C VAL A 226 -15.34 10.02 -1.26
N SER A 227 -14.64 9.14 -0.54
CA SER A 227 -13.20 9.26 -0.30
C SER A 227 -12.42 9.31 -1.62
N GLY A 228 -12.70 8.40 -2.57
CA GLY A 228 -12.07 8.39 -3.89
C GLY A 228 -12.35 9.67 -4.69
N ALA A 229 -13.60 10.14 -4.73
CA ALA A 229 -13.98 11.37 -5.42
C ALA A 229 -13.28 12.60 -4.83
N LEU A 230 -13.28 12.74 -3.50
CA LEU A 230 -12.58 13.81 -2.80
C LEU A 230 -11.06 13.74 -3.04
N SER A 231 -10.48 12.54 -3.13
CA SER A 231 -9.07 12.33 -3.47
C SER A 231 -8.72 12.83 -4.87
N VAL A 232 -9.58 12.57 -5.87
CA VAL A 232 -9.42 13.11 -7.23
C VAL A 232 -9.48 14.64 -7.24
N MET A 233 -10.42 15.23 -6.49
CA MET A 233 -10.56 16.68 -6.39
C MET A 233 -9.37 17.35 -5.68
N PHE A 234 -8.85 16.70 -4.63
CA PHE A 234 -7.71 17.15 -3.85
C PHE A 234 -6.40 17.09 -4.64
N SER A 235 -6.12 15.93 -5.25
CA SER A 235 -4.82 15.60 -5.87
C SER A 235 -4.45 16.48 -7.06
N GLY A 236 -5.41 17.20 -7.65
CA GLY A 236 -5.19 18.02 -8.86
C GLY A 236 -5.00 17.20 -10.14
N VAL A 237 -5.08 15.88 -10.04
CA VAL A 237 -4.91 14.90 -11.12
C VAL A 237 -5.90 15.14 -12.27
N ALA A 238 -7.13 15.55 -11.96
CA ALA A 238 -8.12 15.94 -12.98
C ALA A 238 -7.77 17.24 -13.74
N ARG A 239 -7.14 18.21 -13.08
CA ARG A 239 -6.72 19.47 -13.70
C ARG A 239 -5.52 19.27 -14.63
N TYR A 240 -4.61 18.36 -14.27
CA TYR A 240 -3.39 18.09 -15.04
C TYR A 240 -3.60 17.17 -16.24
N ALA A 241 -4.61 16.28 -16.22
CA ALA A 241 -4.94 15.41 -17.36
C ALA A 241 -5.08 16.17 -18.71
N ARG A 242 -5.34 17.48 -18.65
CA ARG A 242 -5.45 18.38 -19.81
C ARG A 242 -4.12 18.95 -20.33
N ARG A 243 -3.00 18.82 -19.60
CA ARG A 243 -1.72 19.50 -19.89
C ARG A 243 -0.55 18.56 -20.22
N GLY A 244 -0.61 17.29 -19.84
CA GLY A 244 0.42 16.30 -20.18
C GLY A 244 0.04 14.88 -19.73
N ARG A 245 0.54 13.87 -20.45
CA ARG A 245 0.31 12.45 -20.16
C ARG A 245 1.58 11.84 -19.54
N LEU A 246 1.80 11.98 -18.23
CA LEU A 246 2.79 11.14 -17.54
C LEU A 246 2.15 9.81 -17.15
N PHE A 247 2.89 8.70 -17.23
CA PHE A 247 2.35 7.38 -16.94
C PHE A 247 1.93 7.24 -15.46
N SER A 248 2.67 7.89 -14.56
CA SER A 248 2.35 7.98 -13.14
C SER A 248 0.95 8.52 -12.87
N TYR A 249 0.41 9.39 -13.74
CA TYR A 249 -0.97 9.86 -13.59
C TYR A 249 -2.01 8.83 -13.93
N VAL A 250 -1.76 8.01 -14.96
CA VAL A 250 -2.65 6.90 -15.29
C VAL A 250 -2.73 5.96 -14.09
N LYS A 251 -1.58 5.66 -13.47
CA LYS A 251 -1.52 4.83 -12.27
C LYS A 251 -2.28 5.46 -11.10
N ILE A 252 -2.09 6.74 -10.80
CA ILE A 252 -2.83 7.43 -9.71
C ILE A 252 -4.33 7.50 -9.98
N TRP A 253 -4.74 7.81 -11.22
CA TRP A 253 -6.15 7.78 -11.62
C TRP A 253 -6.75 6.39 -11.43
N SER A 254 -6.07 5.35 -11.92
CA SER A 254 -6.49 3.96 -11.79
C SER A 254 -6.60 3.55 -10.32
N ALA A 255 -5.70 4.02 -9.46
CA ALA A 255 -5.79 3.76 -8.02
C ALA A 255 -7.10 4.31 -7.42
N TYR A 256 -7.46 5.56 -7.71
CA TYR A 256 -8.72 6.14 -7.22
C TYR A 256 -9.94 5.48 -7.84
N LEU A 257 -9.87 5.10 -9.12
CA LEU A 257 -10.93 4.35 -9.78
C LEU A 257 -11.14 2.99 -9.12
N TRP A 258 -10.08 2.27 -8.75
CA TRP A 258 -10.18 1.03 -7.99
C TRP A 258 -10.73 1.22 -6.58
N LEU A 259 -10.35 2.31 -5.90
CA LEU A 259 -10.93 2.67 -4.59
C LEU A 259 -12.44 2.90 -4.69
N MET A 260 -12.89 3.66 -5.70
CA MET A 260 -14.31 3.88 -5.95
C MET A 260 -15.02 2.61 -6.43
N ALA A 261 -14.37 1.80 -7.26
CA ALA A 261 -14.92 0.52 -7.72
C ALA A 261 -15.11 -0.44 -6.55
N ALA A 262 -14.17 -0.52 -5.60
CA ALA A 262 -14.37 -1.26 -4.36
C ALA A 262 -15.61 -0.75 -3.62
N GLY A 263 -15.82 0.56 -3.56
CA GLY A 263 -16.99 1.15 -2.91
C GLY A 263 -18.30 0.76 -3.61
N VAL A 264 -18.33 0.80 -4.95
CA VAL A 264 -19.47 0.32 -5.75
C VAL A 264 -19.72 -1.16 -5.47
N LEU A 265 -18.68 -1.99 -5.46
CA LEU A 265 -18.78 -3.42 -5.15
C LEU A 265 -19.31 -3.69 -3.74
N LEU A 266 -19.02 -2.85 -2.75
CA LEU A 266 -19.62 -2.95 -1.42
C LEU A 266 -21.10 -2.51 -1.38
N VAL A 267 -21.50 -1.58 -2.26
CA VAL A 267 -22.89 -1.11 -2.34
C VAL A 267 -23.77 -2.12 -3.07
N VAL A 268 -23.32 -2.64 -4.21
CA VAL A 268 -24.12 -3.49 -5.11
C VAL A 268 -23.74 -4.96 -5.07
N GLY A 269 -22.50 -5.27 -4.70
CA GLY A 269 -22.01 -6.64 -4.61
C GLY A 269 -22.54 -7.31 -3.34
N GLY A 270 -23.08 -8.51 -3.51
CA GLY A 270 -23.48 -9.35 -2.39
C GLY A 270 -22.29 -9.87 -1.57
N PRO A 271 -22.54 -10.65 -0.52
CA PRO A 271 -21.48 -11.37 0.20
C PRO A 271 -20.77 -12.39 -0.70
N GLY A 272 -19.63 -12.92 -0.24
CA GLY A 272 -18.90 -13.98 -0.95
C GLY A 272 -17.80 -13.44 -1.87
N LEU A 273 -17.73 -13.89 -3.13
CA LEU A 273 -16.65 -13.52 -4.05
C LEU A 273 -16.56 -12.01 -4.31
N TRP A 274 -17.68 -11.28 -4.28
CA TRP A 274 -17.65 -9.83 -4.45
C TRP A 274 -16.95 -9.10 -3.31
N TRP A 275 -16.99 -9.66 -2.09
CA TRP A 275 -16.20 -9.17 -0.98
C TRP A 275 -14.70 -9.35 -1.22
N ASP A 276 -14.30 -10.51 -1.74
CA ASP A 276 -12.91 -10.79 -2.14
C ASP A 276 -12.43 -9.80 -3.21
N VAL A 277 -13.27 -9.53 -4.22
CA VAL A 277 -12.98 -8.54 -5.27
C VAL A 277 -12.84 -7.14 -4.67
N ALA A 278 -13.74 -6.73 -3.77
CA ALA A 278 -13.68 -5.40 -3.13
C ALA A 278 -12.40 -5.23 -2.29
N VAL A 279 -12.03 -6.22 -1.48
CA VAL A 279 -10.79 -6.22 -0.71
C VAL A 279 -9.58 -6.10 -1.65
N HIS A 280 -9.52 -6.89 -2.71
CA HIS A 280 -8.40 -6.87 -3.63
C HIS A 280 -8.36 -5.62 -4.53
N ALA A 281 -9.51 -5.03 -4.85
CA ALA A 281 -9.57 -3.74 -5.50
C ALA A 281 -8.91 -2.65 -4.63
N VAL A 282 -9.07 -2.71 -3.30
CA VAL A 282 -8.36 -1.80 -2.39
C VAL A 282 -6.89 -2.21 -2.21
N ALA A 283 -6.62 -3.47 -1.90
CA ALA A 283 -5.29 -3.97 -1.55
C ALA A 283 -4.31 -3.96 -2.73
N LEU A 284 -4.80 -4.22 -3.94
CA LEU A 284 -4.00 -4.28 -5.16
C LEU A 284 -4.31 -3.12 -6.09
N GLY A 285 -5.60 -2.85 -6.32
CA GLY A 285 -6.02 -1.81 -7.25
C GLY A 285 -5.66 -0.41 -6.76
N PHE A 286 -5.95 -0.07 -5.51
CA PHE A 286 -5.58 1.23 -4.93
C PHE A 286 -4.11 1.28 -4.52
N ILE A 287 -3.67 0.42 -3.59
CA ILE A 287 -2.32 0.53 -3.01
C ILE A 287 -1.22 0.38 -4.07
N PHE A 288 -1.22 -0.71 -4.85
CA PHE A 288 -0.10 -0.95 -5.76
C PHE A 288 -0.07 0.03 -6.94
N ASN A 289 -1.21 0.53 -7.43
CA ASN A 289 -1.18 1.57 -8.46
C ASN A 289 -0.64 2.89 -7.90
N ILE A 290 -0.89 3.24 -6.62
CA ILE A 290 -0.20 4.38 -5.99
C ILE A 290 1.30 4.13 -5.89
N VAL A 291 1.71 2.98 -5.32
CA VAL A 291 3.13 2.59 -5.19
C VAL A 291 3.83 2.63 -6.55
N PHE A 292 3.23 2.06 -7.61
CA PHE A 292 3.80 2.07 -8.95
C PHE A 292 3.88 3.48 -9.55
N GLY A 293 3.00 4.39 -9.15
CA GLY A 293 2.91 5.75 -9.69
C GLY A 293 3.82 6.74 -8.99
N VAL A 294 3.89 6.66 -7.66
CA VAL A 294 4.61 7.59 -6.78
C VAL A 294 6.05 7.14 -6.56
N ASP A 295 6.30 5.88 -6.19
CA ASP A 295 7.64 5.42 -5.82
C ASP A 295 8.63 5.44 -6.99
N VAL A 296 8.15 5.22 -8.22
CA VAL A 296 8.98 5.37 -9.43
C VAL A 296 9.51 6.80 -9.52
N VAL A 297 8.66 7.80 -9.26
CA VAL A 297 9.03 9.21 -9.32
C VAL A 297 9.96 9.58 -8.17
N LEU A 298 9.71 9.08 -6.96
CA LEU A 298 10.58 9.31 -5.81
C LEU A 298 11.97 8.70 -6.00
N ILE A 299 12.03 7.46 -6.49
CA ILE A 299 13.30 6.77 -6.78
C ILE A 299 14.04 7.48 -7.90
N ASP A 300 13.35 7.89 -8.97
CA ASP A 300 13.98 8.71 -10.01
C ASP A 300 14.54 9.99 -9.39
N MET A 301 13.75 10.74 -8.60
CA MET A 301 14.23 11.96 -7.93
C MET A 301 15.48 11.71 -7.09
N LEU A 302 15.52 10.64 -6.29
CA LEU A 302 16.69 10.23 -5.50
C LEU A 302 17.90 9.87 -6.38
N MET A 303 17.69 9.16 -7.49
CA MET A 303 18.74 8.89 -8.49
C MET A 303 19.23 10.14 -9.21
N THR A 304 18.39 11.16 -9.32
CA THR A 304 18.71 12.39 -10.08
C THR A 304 19.42 13.44 -9.23
N GLN A 305 19.37 13.32 -7.90
CA GLN A 305 20.21 14.10 -6.99
C GLN A 305 21.71 13.84 -7.20
N THR A 306 22.07 12.81 -7.99
CA THR A 306 23.44 12.53 -8.42
C THR A 306 23.74 12.80 -9.90
N GLN A 307 22.84 13.37 -10.74
CA GLN A 307 23.16 14.35 -11.81
C GLN A 307 22.10 14.70 -12.89
N GLN A 308 20.98 14.02 -13.12
CA GLN A 308 20.00 14.47 -14.16
C GLN A 308 18.57 14.00 -13.91
N ARG A 309 17.58 14.93 -13.87
CA ARG A 309 16.12 14.65 -13.76
C ARG A 309 15.60 13.78 -14.91
N VAL A 310 15.24 12.52 -14.63
CA VAL A 310 14.53 11.64 -15.58
C VAL A 310 13.04 11.84 -15.37
N VAL A 311 12.45 12.79 -16.08
CA VAL A 311 10.99 12.91 -16.17
C VAL A 311 10.51 11.88 -17.18
N VAL A 312 9.89 10.78 -16.72
CA VAL A 312 9.28 9.77 -17.59
C VAL A 312 8.00 10.35 -18.23
N LYS A 313 8.16 11.08 -19.33
CA LYS A 313 7.05 11.55 -20.19
C LYS A 313 6.52 10.39 -21.02
N VAL A 314 5.20 10.22 -21.10
CA VAL A 314 4.58 9.33 -22.10
C VAL A 314 4.22 10.16 -23.31
N GLY A 315 5.07 10.09 -24.34
CA GLY A 315 4.79 10.72 -25.64
C GLY A 315 6.01 10.76 -26.57
N ARG A 316 5.76 10.39 -27.85
CA ARG A 316 6.52 10.43 -29.13
C ARG A 316 8.06 10.45 -29.21
N GLY A 317 8.78 10.45 -28.09
CA GLY A 317 10.24 10.37 -28.00
C GLY A 317 10.75 9.91 -26.63
N GLY A 318 9.86 9.81 -25.61
CA GLY A 318 10.12 9.10 -24.36
C GLY A 318 9.07 8.01 -24.18
N GLY A 319 9.48 6.75 -24.27
CA GLY A 319 8.61 5.61 -23.98
C GLY A 319 8.45 5.43 -22.47
N ALA A 320 7.24 5.09 -22.00
CA ALA A 320 7.13 4.46 -20.69
C ALA A 320 8.04 3.22 -20.69
N PRO A 321 8.83 2.97 -19.63
CA PRO A 321 9.63 1.75 -19.56
C PRO A 321 8.71 0.55 -19.79
N VAL A 322 9.02 -0.28 -20.78
CA VAL A 322 8.17 -1.43 -21.18
C VAL A 322 7.78 -2.26 -19.96
N LEU A 323 8.71 -2.40 -19.01
CA LEU A 323 8.47 -3.11 -17.75
C LEU A 323 7.41 -2.45 -16.87
N GLU A 324 7.42 -1.12 -16.72
CA GLU A 324 6.38 -0.43 -15.94
C GLU A 324 5.00 -0.55 -16.57
N LEU A 325 4.93 -0.46 -17.90
CA LEU A 325 3.69 -0.65 -18.63
C LEU A 325 3.19 -2.10 -18.49
N ALA A 326 4.09 -3.08 -18.60
CA ALA A 326 3.77 -4.48 -18.43
C ALA A 326 3.25 -4.79 -17.02
N THR A 327 3.94 -4.34 -15.96
CA THR A 327 3.48 -4.58 -14.58
C THR A 327 2.14 -3.89 -14.30
N TYR A 328 1.93 -2.69 -14.82
CA TYR A 328 0.62 -2.02 -14.74
C TYR A 328 -0.48 -2.81 -15.43
N ILE A 329 -0.28 -3.25 -16.68
CA ILE A 329 -1.28 -4.02 -17.42
C ILE A 329 -1.58 -5.35 -16.72
N LEU A 330 -0.54 -6.09 -16.32
CA LEU A 330 -0.69 -7.38 -15.64
C LEU A 330 -1.47 -7.26 -14.33
N LEU A 331 -1.16 -6.24 -13.51
CA LEU A 331 -1.86 -5.99 -12.25
C LEU A 331 -3.36 -5.74 -12.48
N ASN A 332 -3.69 -4.82 -13.39
CA ASN A 332 -5.07 -4.42 -13.63
C ASN A 332 -5.87 -5.49 -14.38
N ALA A 333 -5.24 -6.22 -15.30
CA ALA A 333 -5.86 -7.36 -15.99
C ALA A 333 -6.13 -8.52 -15.03
N GLY A 334 -5.20 -8.81 -14.10
CA GLY A 334 -5.40 -9.81 -13.06
C GLY A 334 -6.57 -9.48 -12.13
N LEU A 335 -6.73 -8.21 -11.74
CA LEU A 335 -7.87 -7.73 -10.98
C LEU A 335 -9.19 -7.81 -11.75
N ALA A 336 -9.18 -7.42 -13.03
CA ALA A 336 -10.35 -7.58 -13.89
C ALA A 336 -10.76 -9.05 -14.04
N ALA A 337 -9.79 -9.96 -14.22
CA ALA A 337 -10.04 -11.40 -14.28
C ALA A 337 -10.68 -11.92 -12.97
N ARG A 338 -10.23 -11.42 -11.80
CA ARG A 338 -10.86 -11.75 -10.50
C ARG A 338 -12.32 -11.31 -10.44
N ALA A 339 -12.61 -10.08 -10.86
CA ALA A 339 -13.97 -9.55 -10.89
C ALA A 339 -14.87 -10.31 -11.87
N LEU A 340 -14.36 -10.65 -13.05
CA LEU A 340 -15.08 -11.44 -14.04
C LEU A 340 -15.30 -12.89 -13.57
N TYR A 341 -14.38 -13.46 -12.79
CA TYR A 341 -14.61 -14.74 -12.13
C TYR A 341 -15.78 -14.68 -11.15
N ALA A 342 -15.85 -13.63 -10.31
CA ALA A 342 -16.96 -13.45 -9.38
C ALA A 342 -18.32 -13.32 -10.09
N LEU A 343 -18.33 -12.80 -11.33
CA LEU A 343 -19.54 -12.67 -12.14
C LEU A 343 -19.93 -13.97 -12.86
N SER A 344 -18.96 -14.68 -13.45
CA SER A 344 -19.21 -15.78 -14.39
C SER A 344 -18.95 -17.18 -13.82
N ALA A 345 -18.29 -17.27 -12.67
CA ALA A 345 -17.74 -18.50 -12.10
C ALA A 345 -16.82 -19.30 -13.07
N ALA A 346 -16.29 -18.66 -14.13
CA ALA A 346 -15.43 -19.33 -15.09
C ALA A 346 -14.03 -19.60 -14.51
N GLY A 347 -13.75 -20.86 -14.15
CA GLY A 347 -12.53 -21.24 -13.43
C GLY A 347 -11.22 -20.78 -14.08
N ALA A 348 -11.15 -20.69 -15.41
CA ALA A 348 -9.98 -20.16 -16.12
C ALA A 348 -9.61 -18.73 -15.68
N LEU A 349 -10.58 -17.88 -15.35
CA LEU A 349 -10.34 -16.52 -14.88
C LEU A 349 -9.72 -16.51 -13.47
N ALA A 350 -10.13 -17.41 -12.59
CA ALA A 350 -9.51 -17.60 -11.29
C ALA A 350 -8.07 -18.12 -11.41
N LEU A 351 -7.83 -19.05 -12.35
CA LEU A 351 -6.50 -19.58 -12.63
C LEU A 351 -5.52 -18.52 -13.16
N LEU A 352 -6.00 -17.59 -13.97
CA LEU A 352 -5.19 -16.51 -14.55
C LEU A 352 -4.96 -15.33 -13.60
N SER A 353 -5.96 -14.97 -12.79
CA SER A 353 -5.92 -13.77 -11.96
C SER A 353 -4.70 -13.72 -11.02
N GLY A 354 -4.49 -14.80 -10.27
CA GLY A 354 -3.40 -14.91 -9.30
C GLY A 354 -2.00 -14.74 -9.93
N PRO A 355 -1.64 -15.54 -10.96
CA PRO A 355 -0.38 -15.41 -11.68
C PRO A 355 -0.15 -14.02 -12.29
N LEU A 356 -1.17 -13.41 -12.91
CA LEU A 356 -1.03 -12.07 -13.51
C LEU A 356 -0.63 -11.03 -12.47
N VAL A 357 -1.31 -11.01 -11.32
CA VAL A 357 -0.97 -10.09 -10.22
C VAL A 357 0.40 -10.44 -9.61
N GLY A 358 0.66 -11.73 -9.36
CA GLY A 358 1.92 -12.19 -8.76
C GLY A 358 3.14 -11.78 -9.59
N ILE A 359 3.09 -11.99 -10.91
CA ILE A 359 4.16 -11.58 -11.83
C ILE A 359 4.31 -10.06 -11.82
N ALA A 360 3.21 -9.30 -11.86
CA ALA A 360 3.25 -7.84 -11.82
C ALA A 360 3.98 -7.29 -10.59
N VAL A 361 3.62 -7.80 -9.39
CA VAL A 361 4.18 -7.36 -8.12
C VAL A 361 5.66 -7.74 -8.00
N VAL A 362 6.02 -8.99 -8.30
CA VAL A 362 7.41 -9.46 -8.21
C VAL A 362 8.31 -8.72 -9.20
N ALA A 363 7.86 -8.56 -10.45
CA ALA A 363 8.62 -7.84 -11.47
C ALA A 363 8.85 -6.38 -11.07
N PHE A 364 7.83 -5.71 -10.51
CA PHE A 364 7.98 -4.36 -9.99
C PHE A 364 8.99 -4.29 -8.85
N LEU A 365 8.88 -5.16 -7.84
CA LEU A 365 9.78 -5.14 -6.68
C LEU A 365 11.24 -5.41 -7.07
N LEU A 366 11.49 -6.38 -7.94
CA LEU A 366 12.83 -6.67 -8.45
C LEU A 366 13.40 -5.49 -9.23
N TYR A 367 12.57 -4.81 -10.01
CA TYR A 367 12.99 -3.60 -10.73
C TYR A 367 13.37 -2.47 -9.79
N THR A 368 12.52 -2.19 -8.81
CA THR A 368 12.72 -1.17 -7.77
C THR A 368 13.98 -1.46 -6.96
N GLN A 369 14.19 -2.72 -6.53
CA GLN A 369 15.39 -3.13 -5.81
C GLN A 369 16.66 -2.95 -6.65
N ARG A 370 16.64 -3.36 -7.93
CA ARG A 370 17.79 -3.17 -8.82
C ARG A 370 18.13 -1.68 -9.00
N ARG A 371 17.13 -0.81 -9.09
CA ARG A 371 17.34 0.65 -9.15
C ARG A 371 17.96 1.18 -7.86
N LEU A 372 17.45 0.77 -6.70
CA LEU A 372 17.99 1.18 -5.40
C LEU A 372 19.44 0.70 -5.19
N MET A 373 19.79 -0.51 -5.63
CA MET A 373 21.17 -1.01 -5.50
C MET A 373 22.17 -0.21 -6.34
N LYS A 374 21.75 0.33 -7.49
CA LYS A 374 22.59 1.23 -8.31
C LYS A 374 22.88 2.56 -7.63
N LEU A 375 22.12 2.95 -6.60
CA LEU A 375 22.41 4.15 -5.80
C LEU A 375 23.50 3.93 -4.74
N SER A 376 23.85 2.68 -4.44
CA SER A 376 24.91 2.32 -3.47
C SER A 376 26.25 1.95 -4.09
N ALA A 377 26.33 1.92 -5.42
CA ALA A 377 27.56 1.72 -6.18
C ALA A 377 28.02 3.09 -6.71
#